data_AF-A0A1A8UJ92-F1
#
_entry.id   AF-A0A1A8UJ92-F1
#
_cell.length_a   1.000
_cell.length_b   1.000
_cell.length_c   1.000
_cell.angle_alpha   90.00
_cell.angle_beta   90.00
_cell.angle_gamma   90.00
#
_symmetry.space_group_name_H-M   'P 1'
#
loop_
_entity.id
_entity.type
_entity.pdbx_description
1 polymer ?
#
loop_
_entity_poly.entity_id
_entity_poly.type
_entity_poly.pdbx_seq_one_letter_code
_entity_poly.pdbx_strand_id
1 'polypeptide(L)'
;GVALRTLQSPIYLLVVLAQVNLAALLSGLSTFMAKFIEKQFSRTVPFSTMMMGGVGIPLAVLGIVLGGALMRRFNLSVGGATKLCTAAILLCMFSSVPLLLIGCPTQRVAGIFPKGPLPCSADCDCPDEVFNPVCGSDGVEFLSPCSAGCMSVEISDSRITNYTECRCVNGSSWARPGTCGSSCGHLLWPFVVLLGLTSFIASFSQTPSYMLILRTVDPKDKSFAVGVQYMLFRVLAFMPGPVLYGAVIDTTCILWGKKCGKQTSCHYYDLDTFRHRFLGLMVVFICGALLCFLLTILVLRRKAGTYQLPSGTKGGYELVGGQNAQEKKSDRVTT
;
A
#
# COMPACT_ATOMS: atom_id res chain seq x y z
N GLY A 1 -24.64 -10.39 25.06
CA GLY A 1 -25.15 -10.42 23.67
C GLY A 1 -24.10 -11.00 22.74
N VAL A 2 -24.52 -11.59 21.62
CA VAL A 2 -23.63 -12.21 20.61
C VAL A 2 -22.49 -11.26 20.20
N ALA A 3 -22.82 -9.98 19.94
CA ALA A 3 -21.83 -8.95 19.61
C ALA A 3 -20.71 -8.79 20.66
N LEU A 4 -21.07 -8.76 21.95
CA LEU A 4 -20.09 -8.63 23.03
C LEU A 4 -19.20 -9.88 23.13
N ARG A 5 -19.75 -11.08 22.93
CA ARG A 5 -19.00 -12.34 22.98
C ARG A 5 -18.01 -12.47 21.81
N THR A 6 -18.41 -12.06 20.61
CA THR A 6 -17.53 -12.06 19.43
C THR A 6 -16.41 -11.02 19.57
N LEU A 7 -16.72 -9.81 20.04
CA LEU A 7 -15.72 -8.76 20.29
C LEU A 7 -14.82 -9.06 21.49
N GLN A 8 -15.27 -9.87 22.45
CA GLN A 8 -14.44 -10.32 23.57
C GLN A 8 -13.43 -11.42 23.19
N SER A 9 -13.54 -12.02 22.00
CA SER A 9 -12.55 -13.00 21.54
C SER A 9 -11.27 -12.27 21.09
N PRO A 10 -10.16 -12.37 21.83
CA PRO A 10 -8.94 -11.63 21.50
C PRO A 10 -8.34 -12.06 20.16
N ILE A 11 -8.53 -13.34 19.77
CA ILE A 11 -8.03 -13.88 18.51
C ILE A 11 -8.79 -13.26 17.33
N TYR A 12 -10.12 -13.17 17.41
CA TYR A 12 -10.92 -12.56 16.36
C TYR A 12 -10.53 -11.10 16.13
N LEU A 13 -10.48 -10.30 17.21
CA LEU A 13 -10.12 -8.88 17.10
C LEU A 13 -8.72 -8.65 16.55
N LEU A 14 -7.72 -9.41 17.00
CA LEU A 14 -6.34 -9.27 16.50
C LEU A 14 -6.24 -9.59 15.01
N VAL A 15 -6.92 -10.63 14.54
CA VAL A 15 -6.91 -11.01 13.12
C VAL A 15 -7.66 -9.98 12.28
N VAL A 16 -8.80 -9.47 12.76
CA VAL A 16 -9.52 -8.39 12.09
C VAL A 16 -8.69 -7.11 12.04
N LEU A 17 -7.99 -6.74 13.12
CA LEU A 17 -7.11 -5.57 13.14
C LEU A 17 -5.91 -5.73 12.19
N ALA A 18 -5.33 -6.92 12.10
CA ALA A 18 -4.29 -7.22 11.12
C ALA A 18 -4.80 -6.98 9.69
N GLN A 19 -6.01 -7.44 9.41
CA GLN A 19 -6.68 -7.27 8.13
C GLN A 19 -7.07 -5.80 7.86
N VAL A 20 -7.48 -5.03 8.87
CA VAL A 20 -7.70 -3.58 8.76
C VAL A 20 -6.43 -2.86 8.34
N ASN A 21 -5.27 -3.19 8.93
CA ASN A 21 -3.98 -2.61 8.51
C ASN A 21 -3.68 -2.91 7.03
N LEU A 22 -3.88 -4.15 6.59
CA LEU A 22 -3.68 -4.53 5.19
C LEU A 22 -4.68 -3.84 4.24
N ALA A 23 -5.93 -3.67 4.66
CA ALA A 23 -6.94 -2.95 3.90
C ALA A 23 -6.62 -1.45 3.80
N ALA A 24 -6.10 -0.83 4.88
CA ALA A 24 -5.72 0.59 4.90
C ALA A 24 -4.55 0.86 3.95
N LEU A 25 -3.55 -0.04 3.96
CA LEU A 25 -2.48 -0.06 2.97
C LEU A 25 -3.04 -0.14 1.55
N LEU A 26 -3.89 -1.13 1.27
CA LEU A 26 -4.43 -1.34 -0.08
C LEU A 26 -5.23 -0.13 -0.57
N SER A 27 -6.03 0.48 0.31
CA SER A 27 -6.85 1.65 -0.02
C SER A 27 -6.01 2.88 -0.34
N GLY A 28 -4.90 3.09 0.37
CA GLY A 28 -3.98 4.19 0.10
C GLY A 28 -3.23 4.01 -1.21
N LEU A 29 -2.68 2.81 -1.42
CA LEU A 29 -1.95 2.49 -2.64
C LEU A 29 -2.85 2.51 -3.87
N SER A 30 -4.07 1.96 -3.81
CA SER A 30 -4.99 1.97 -4.95
C SER A 30 -5.37 3.38 -5.40
N THR A 31 -5.45 4.33 -4.46
CA THR A 31 -5.87 5.71 -4.75
C THR A 31 -4.72 6.55 -5.32
N PHE A 32 -3.52 6.44 -4.76
CA PHE A 32 -2.43 7.40 -5.03
C PHE A 32 -1.19 6.81 -5.70
N MET A 33 -1.10 5.50 -5.89
CA MET A 33 0.11 4.91 -6.49
C MET A 33 0.31 5.33 -7.95
N ALA A 34 -0.77 5.58 -8.72
CA ALA A 34 -0.62 6.11 -10.08
C ALA A 34 0.03 7.50 -10.08
N LYS A 35 -0.39 8.38 -9.14
CA LYS A 35 0.22 9.70 -8.91
C LYS A 35 1.66 9.57 -8.41
N PHE A 36 1.94 8.59 -7.54
CA PHE A 36 3.29 8.29 -7.09
C PHE A 36 4.20 7.94 -8.27
N ILE A 37 3.80 7.02 -9.14
CA ILE A 37 4.57 6.63 -10.32
C ILE A 37 4.74 7.79 -11.30
N GLU A 38 3.66 8.56 -11.53
CA GLU A 38 3.68 9.75 -12.38
C GLU A 38 4.77 10.74 -11.94
N LYS A 39 4.79 11.11 -10.65
CA LYS A 39 5.75 12.08 -10.12
C LYS A 39 7.15 11.50 -9.96
N GLN A 40 7.26 10.25 -9.51
CA GLN A 40 8.55 9.65 -9.18
C GLN A 40 9.37 9.25 -10.42
N PHE A 41 8.71 8.86 -11.51
CA PHE A 41 9.35 8.36 -12.73
C PHE A 41 9.01 9.17 -13.99
N SER A 42 8.39 10.35 -13.83
CA SER A 42 7.97 11.23 -14.92
C SER A 42 7.17 10.51 -16.01
N ARG A 43 6.23 9.63 -15.59
CA ARG A 43 5.34 8.89 -16.49
C ARG A 43 3.96 9.51 -16.55
N THR A 44 3.23 9.25 -17.62
CA THR A 44 1.86 9.75 -17.74
C THR A 44 0.94 9.00 -16.77
N VAL A 45 -0.10 9.68 -16.29
CA VAL A 45 -1.12 9.07 -15.42
C VAL A 45 -1.77 7.85 -16.08
N PRO A 46 -2.21 7.89 -17.36
CA PRO A 46 -2.84 6.73 -18.00
C PRO A 46 -1.92 5.52 -18.14
N PHE A 47 -0.64 5.74 -18.40
CA PHE A 47 0.32 4.64 -18.46
C PHE A 47 0.52 3.99 -17.08
N SER A 48 0.60 4.82 -16.04
CA SER A 48 0.78 4.37 -14.65
C SER A 48 -0.43 3.58 -14.14
N THR A 49 -1.65 4.06 -14.42
CA THR A 49 -2.89 3.36 -14.08
C THR A 49 -3.03 2.05 -14.85
N MET A 50 -2.67 2.04 -16.14
CA MET A 50 -2.68 0.83 -16.97
C MET A 50 -1.72 -0.24 -16.43
N MET A 51 -0.49 0.13 -16.04
CA MET A 51 0.44 -0.83 -15.43
C MET A 51 -0.08 -1.38 -14.10
N MET A 52 -0.59 -0.52 -13.23
CA MET A 52 -1.16 -0.96 -11.95
C MET A 52 -2.33 -1.92 -12.13
N GLY A 53 -3.24 -1.60 -13.05
CA GLY A 53 -4.38 -2.46 -13.37
C GLY A 53 -3.96 -3.75 -14.06
N GLY A 54 -3.04 -3.68 -15.02
CA GLY A 54 -2.62 -4.80 -15.86
C GLY A 54 -1.66 -5.78 -15.17
N VAL A 55 -0.82 -5.32 -14.23
CA VAL A 55 0.14 -6.16 -13.51
C VAL A 55 -0.27 -6.41 -12.07
N GLY A 56 -0.71 -5.35 -11.37
CA GLY A 56 -1.04 -5.44 -9.95
C GLY A 56 -2.26 -6.32 -9.66
N ILE A 57 -3.36 -6.14 -10.41
CA ILE A 57 -4.60 -6.89 -10.18
C ILE A 57 -4.42 -8.39 -10.47
N PRO A 58 -3.85 -8.82 -11.61
CA PRO A 58 -3.65 -10.25 -11.86
C PRO A 58 -2.75 -10.93 -10.82
N LEU A 59 -1.68 -10.27 -10.39
CA LEU A 59 -0.81 -10.79 -9.33
C LEU A 59 -1.54 -10.90 -7.99
N ALA A 60 -2.40 -9.94 -7.65
CA ALA A 60 -3.22 -10.01 -6.44
C ALA A 60 -4.19 -11.20 -6.50
N VAL A 61 -4.89 -11.39 -7.63
CA VAL A 61 -5.80 -12.53 -7.84
C VAL A 61 -5.06 -13.85 -7.73
N LEU A 62 -3.89 -13.97 -8.38
CA LEU A 62 -3.04 -15.16 -8.30
C LEU A 62 -2.64 -15.45 -6.85
N GLY A 63 -2.27 -14.43 -6.08
CA GLY A 63 -1.96 -14.55 -4.66
C GLY A 63 -3.13 -15.13 -3.85
N ILE A 64 -4.34 -14.55 -3.99
CA ILE A 64 -5.55 -14.99 -3.27
C ILE A 64 -5.86 -16.46 -3.58
N VAL A 65 -5.81 -16.84 -4.87
CA VAL A 65 -6.09 -18.21 -5.34
C VAL A 65 -5.06 -19.19 -4.78
N LEU A 66 -3.76 -18.87 -4.88
CA LEU A 66 -2.71 -19.74 -4.35
C LEU A 66 -2.76 -19.86 -2.82
N GLY A 67 -3.11 -18.78 -2.11
CA GLY A 67 -3.33 -18.81 -0.66
C GLY A 67 -4.48 -19.75 -0.28
N GLY A 68 -5.57 -19.74 -1.05
CA GLY A 68 -6.69 -20.68 -0.89
C GLY A 68 -6.34 -22.11 -1.24
N ALA A 69 -5.64 -22.33 -2.36
CA ALA A 69 -5.18 -23.64 -2.79
C ALA A 69 -4.24 -24.27 -1.76
N LEU A 70 -3.32 -23.48 -1.17
CA LEU A 70 -2.42 -23.94 -0.12
C LEU A 70 -3.18 -24.36 1.15
N MET A 71 -4.13 -23.53 1.58
CA MET A 71 -4.99 -23.84 2.73
C MET A 71 -5.79 -25.13 2.55
N ARG A 72 -6.29 -25.38 1.34
CA ARG A 72 -7.02 -26.61 0.99
C ARG A 72 -6.10 -27.83 0.92
N ARG A 73 -4.93 -27.71 0.28
CA ARG A 73 -4.01 -28.84 0.05
C ARG A 73 -3.42 -29.38 1.35
N PHE A 74 -3.05 -28.49 2.27
CA PHE A 74 -2.38 -28.87 3.52
C PHE A 74 -3.33 -29.01 4.72
N ASN A 75 -4.64 -28.78 4.54
CA ASN A 75 -5.64 -28.82 5.61
C ASN A 75 -5.16 -28.11 6.89
N LEU A 76 -4.60 -26.91 6.72
CA LEU A 76 -3.90 -26.20 7.79
C LEU A 76 -4.83 -25.90 8.97
N SER A 77 -4.40 -26.30 10.17
CA SER A 77 -5.04 -25.95 11.44
C SER A 77 -4.96 -24.44 11.72
N VAL A 78 -5.70 -23.95 12.71
CA VAL A 78 -5.69 -22.53 13.15
C VAL A 78 -4.25 -22.05 13.44
N GLY A 79 -3.45 -22.87 14.13
CA GLY A 79 -2.05 -22.57 14.40
C GLY A 79 -1.17 -22.56 13.14
N GLY A 80 -1.39 -23.50 12.22
CA GLY A 80 -0.69 -23.54 10.93
C GLY A 80 -0.99 -22.33 10.05
N ALA A 81 -2.27 -21.97 9.93
CA ALA A 81 -2.71 -20.80 9.19
C ALA A 81 -2.14 -19.50 9.75
N THR A 82 -2.09 -19.36 11.08
CA THR A 82 -1.51 -18.16 11.73
C THR A 82 -0.01 -18.04 11.47
N LYS A 83 0.74 -19.15 11.53
CA LYS A 83 2.17 -19.18 11.18
C LYS A 83 2.40 -18.82 9.71
N LEU A 84 1.56 -19.35 8.81
CA LEU A 84 1.61 -19.03 7.38
C LEU A 84 1.36 -17.54 7.12
N CYS A 85 0.34 -16.95 7.75
CA CYS A 85 0.07 -15.51 7.62
C CYS A 85 1.26 -14.69 8.13
N THR A 86 1.81 -15.06 9.29
CA THR A 86 2.97 -14.36 9.87
C THR A 86 4.18 -14.43 8.94
N ALA A 87 4.48 -15.61 8.38
CA ALA A 87 5.57 -15.80 7.43
C ALA A 87 5.36 -14.98 6.14
N ALA A 88 4.13 -14.96 5.61
CA ALA A 88 3.79 -14.16 4.44
C ALA A 88 3.96 -12.65 4.70
N ILE A 89 3.48 -12.14 5.85
CA ILE A 89 3.63 -10.72 6.20
C ILE A 89 5.10 -10.35 6.47
N LEU A 90 5.90 -11.23 7.08
CA LEU A 90 7.34 -11.04 7.20
C LEU A 90 8.03 -10.95 5.83
N LEU A 91 7.66 -11.83 4.89
CA LEU A 91 8.19 -11.80 3.54
C LEU A 91 7.76 -10.54 2.78
N CYS A 92 6.52 -10.08 2.99
CA CYS A 92 5.99 -8.83 2.46
C CYS A 92 6.76 -7.60 3.00
N MET A 93 7.16 -7.63 4.28
CA MET A 93 8.02 -6.60 4.85
C MET A 93 9.39 -6.60 4.15
N PHE A 94 10.01 -7.77 3.99
CA PHE A 94 11.31 -7.88 3.31
C PHE A 94 11.26 -7.43 1.84
N SER A 95 10.17 -7.72 1.12
CA SER A 95 10.00 -7.27 -0.27
C SER A 95 9.65 -5.79 -0.40
N SER A 96 9.02 -5.18 0.60
CA SER A 96 8.62 -3.77 0.56
C SER A 96 9.74 -2.80 0.95
N VAL A 97 10.65 -3.18 1.83
CA VAL A 97 11.75 -2.29 2.29
C VAL A 97 12.62 -1.76 1.14
N PRO A 98 13.06 -2.56 0.15
CA PRO A 98 13.87 -2.03 -0.95
C PRO A 98 13.12 -1.01 -1.82
N LEU A 99 11.79 -1.00 -1.84
CA LEU A 99 11.01 0.02 -2.55
C LEU A 99 11.31 1.44 -2.02
N LEU A 100 11.68 1.58 -0.74
CA LEU A 100 12.06 2.87 -0.14
C LEU A 100 13.35 3.45 -0.75
N LEU A 101 14.20 2.61 -1.34
CA LEU A 101 15.47 3.01 -1.92
C LEU A 101 15.35 3.28 -3.42
N ILE A 102 14.37 2.67 -4.08
CA ILE A 102 14.16 2.79 -5.52
C ILE A 102 13.32 4.05 -5.80
N GLY A 103 13.95 5.07 -6.38
CA GLY A 103 13.28 6.27 -6.84
C GLY A 103 14.26 7.25 -7.49
N CYS A 104 13.71 8.31 -8.06
CA CYS A 104 14.48 9.42 -8.60
C CYS A 104 14.73 10.51 -7.56
N PRO A 105 15.90 11.16 -7.60
CA PRO A 105 16.14 12.36 -6.82
C PRO A 105 15.18 13.47 -7.24
N THR A 106 14.91 14.38 -6.32
CA THR A 106 14.09 15.57 -6.59
C THR A 106 14.70 16.41 -7.73
N GLN A 107 13.90 16.69 -8.75
CA GLN A 107 14.31 17.52 -9.90
C GLN A 107 14.73 18.90 -9.42
N ARG A 108 15.79 19.45 -10.01
CA ARG A 108 16.17 20.84 -9.79
C ARG A 108 15.23 21.75 -10.55
N VAL A 109 14.52 22.59 -9.80
CA VAL A 109 13.61 23.59 -10.36
C VAL A 109 14.11 24.96 -9.92
N ALA A 110 14.43 25.81 -10.89
CA ALA A 110 15.07 27.10 -10.65
C ALA A 110 14.23 27.94 -9.68
N GLY A 111 14.85 28.35 -8.57
CA GLY A 111 14.23 29.20 -7.54
C GLY A 111 13.33 28.49 -6.54
N ILE A 112 12.97 27.23 -6.81
CA ILE A 112 12.05 26.45 -5.98
C ILE A 112 12.82 25.37 -5.22
N PHE A 113 13.70 24.62 -5.90
CA PHE A 113 14.44 23.52 -5.28
C PHE A 113 15.84 23.32 -5.92
N PRO A 114 16.94 23.60 -5.18
CA PRO A 114 16.98 24.27 -3.88
C PRO A 114 16.48 25.72 -3.97
N LYS A 115 15.90 26.24 -2.88
CA LYS A 115 15.45 27.63 -2.82
C LYS A 115 16.64 28.57 -3.01
N GLY A 116 16.53 29.49 -3.97
CA GLY A 116 17.56 30.47 -4.27
C GLY A 116 17.02 31.61 -5.11
N PRO A 117 17.68 32.78 -5.10
CA PRO A 117 17.29 33.88 -5.97
C PRO A 117 17.54 33.51 -7.44
N LEU A 118 16.64 33.93 -8.33
CA LEU A 118 16.85 33.95 -9.78
C LEU A 118 17.16 35.38 -10.23
N PRO A 119 18.41 35.86 -10.08
CA PRO A 119 18.75 37.24 -10.44
C PRO A 119 18.61 37.49 -11.95
N CYS A 120 18.72 36.45 -12.79
CA CYS A 120 18.65 36.55 -14.24
C CYS A 120 17.25 36.89 -14.79
N SER A 121 16.18 36.62 -14.03
CA SER A 121 14.80 36.94 -14.39
C SER A 121 14.21 38.07 -13.56
N ALA A 122 15.00 38.72 -12.69
CA ALA A 122 14.53 39.80 -11.82
C ALA A 122 14.07 41.05 -12.59
N ASP A 123 14.57 41.25 -13.81
CA ASP A 123 14.13 42.32 -14.71
C ASP A 123 12.80 42.01 -15.42
N CYS A 124 12.28 40.79 -15.27
CA CYS A 124 11.03 40.35 -15.89
C CYS A 124 9.92 40.33 -14.84
N ASP A 125 8.88 41.14 -15.03
CA ASP A 125 7.66 41.13 -14.19
C ASP A 125 6.79 39.91 -14.54
N CYS A 126 7.32 38.72 -14.30
CA CYS A 126 6.67 37.46 -14.64
C CYS A 126 5.52 37.18 -13.65
N PRO A 127 4.30 36.91 -14.12
CA PRO A 127 3.19 36.58 -13.25
C PRO A 127 3.42 35.24 -12.52
N ASP A 128 3.32 35.27 -11.19
CA ASP A 128 3.50 34.11 -10.31
C ASP A 128 2.47 32.99 -10.54
N GLU A 129 1.33 33.30 -11.18
CA GLU A 129 0.24 32.33 -11.43
C GLU A 129 0.41 31.53 -12.73
N VAL A 130 1.38 31.87 -13.60
CA VAL A 130 1.56 31.18 -14.89
C VAL A 130 2.42 29.92 -14.72
N PHE A 131 1.78 28.77 -14.89
CA PHE A 131 2.42 27.45 -14.87
C PHE A 131 2.50 26.86 -16.28
N ASN A 132 3.65 27.00 -16.94
CA ASN A 132 3.94 26.41 -18.24
C ASN A 132 5.41 25.93 -18.28
N PRO A 133 5.71 24.78 -17.63
CA PRO A 133 7.08 24.39 -17.35
C PRO A 133 7.90 24.21 -18.63
N VAL A 134 9.16 24.62 -18.57
CA VAL A 134 10.14 24.44 -19.65
C VAL A 134 11.42 23.82 -19.11
N CYS A 135 12.09 23.03 -19.94
CA CYS A 135 13.36 22.40 -19.62
C CYS A 135 14.51 23.12 -20.32
N GLY A 136 15.40 23.76 -19.57
CA GLY A 136 16.61 24.36 -20.10
C GLY A 136 17.57 23.33 -20.68
N SER A 137 18.42 23.75 -21.60
CA SER A 137 19.49 22.91 -22.17
C SER A 137 20.50 22.41 -21.12
N ASP A 138 20.56 23.06 -19.96
CA ASP A 138 21.35 22.67 -18.78
C ASP A 138 20.65 21.61 -17.90
N GLY A 139 19.44 21.17 -18.26
CA GLY A 139 18.66 20.19 -17.50
C GLY A 139 17.98 20.77 -16.25
N VAL A 140 17.92 22.10 -16.12
CA VAL A 140 17.18 22.78 -15.06
C VAL A 140 15.77 23.11 -15.54
N GLU A 141 14.78 22.83 -14.69
CA GLU A 141 13.38 23.12 -14.99
C GLU A 141 12.98 24.52 -14.50
N PHE A 142 12.20 25.24 -15.30
CA PHE A 142 11.69 26.58 -15.01
C PHE A 142 10.17 26.57 -15.05
N LEU A 143 9.52 27.42 -14.25
CA LEU A 143 8.06 27.46 -14.10
C LEU A 143 7.34 27.91 -15.38
N SER A 144 8.01 28.78 -16.14
CA SER A 144 7.54 29.35 -17.40
C SER A 144 8.71 29.80 -18.29
N PRO A 145 8.51 30.01 -19.60
CA PRO A 145 9.51 30.63 -20.47
C PRO A 145 9.99 32.00 -19.97
N CYS A 146 9.10 32.77 -19.32
CA CYS A 146 9.43 34.07 -18.72
C CYS A 146 10.42 33.91 -17.57
N SER A 147 10.19 32.94 -16.68
CA SER A 147 11.12 32.64 -15.58
C SER A 147 12.48 32.13 -16.05
N ALA A 148 12.55 31.58 -17.27
CA ALA A 148 13.80 31.21 -17.94
C ALA A 148 14.45 32.39 -18.70
N GLY A 149 13.77 33.54 -18.79
CA GLY A 149 14.25 34.74 -19.48
C GLY A 149 14.35 34.58 -20.99
N CYS A 150 13.51 33.76 -21.62
CA CYS A 150 13.53 33.52 -23.07
C CYS A 150 12.82 34.65 -23.83
N MET A 151 13.45 35.15 -24.90
CA MET A 151 12.95 36.28 -25.69
C MET A 151 12.36 35.85 -27.04
N SER A 152 12.71 34.67 -27.54
CA SER A 152 12.30 34.16 -28.85
C SER A 152 11.69 32.76 -28.76
N VAL A 153 10.79 32.47 -29.70
CA VAL A 153 10.08 31.19 -29.79
C VAL A 153 10.31 30.61 -31.19
N GLU A 154 10.69 29.35 -31.24
CA GLU A 154 10.80 28.56 -32.46
C GLU A 154 9.52 27.74 -32.64
N ILE A 155 8.89 27.86 -33.81
CA ILE A 155 7.63 27.19 -34.13
C ILE A 155 7.85 26.35 -35.39
N SER A 156 7.52 25.06 -35.30
CA SER A 156 7.52 24.13 -36.44
C SER A 156 6.21 23.37 -36.46
N ASP A 157 5.61 23.20 -37.64
CA ASP A 157 4.31 22.53 -37.82
C ASP A 157 3.21 23.03 -36.85
N SER A 158 3.10 24.36 -36.70
CA SER A 158 2.14 25.02 -35.78
C SER A 158 2.28 24.65 -34.29
N ARG A 159 3.42 24.05 -33.90
CA ARG A 159 3.74 23.71 -32.51
C ARG A 159 5.04 24.40 -32.09
N ILE A 160 5.07 24.86 -30.84
CA ILE A 160 6.28 25.42 -30.24
C ILE A 160 7.27 24.27 -30.07
N THR A 161 8.44 24.38 -30.70
CA THR A 161 9.51 23.36 -30.59
C THR A 161 10.52 23.74 -29.52
N ASN A 162 10.97 25.00 -29.51
CA ASN A 162 11.94 25.51 -28.55
C ASN A 162 11.65 26.97 -28.20
N TYR A 163 12.08 27.36 -27.02
CA TYR A 163 12.29 28.75 -26.63
C TYR A 163 13.80 29.04 -26.73
N THR A 164 14.17 30.17 -27.30
CA THR A 164 15.55 30.57 -27.52
C THR A 164 15.84 31.91 -26.85
N GLU A 165 17.12 32.27 -26.78
CA GLU A 165 17.59 33.49 -26.10
C GLU A 165 17.21 33.55 -24.62
N CYS A 166 17.28 32.39 -23.93
CA CYS A 166 16.95 32.25 -22.52
C CYS A 166 18.12 32.68 -21.62
N ARG A 167 18.01 33.85 -20.98
CA ARG A 167 19.07 34.43 -20.15
C ARG A 167 19.39 33.61 -18.88
N CYS A 168 18.43 32.88 -18.34
CA CYS A 168 18.61 32.09 -17.13
C CYS A 168 19.11 30.65 -17.36
N VAL A 169 19.23 30.23 -18.63
CA VAL A 169 19.67 28.89 -18.98
C VAL A 169 21.17 28.91 -19.23
N ASN A 170 21.93 28.12 -18.48
CA ASN A 170 23.38 28.06 -18.70
C ASN A 170 23.70 27.27 -19.98
N GLY A 171 24.68 27.76 -20.74
CA GLY A 171 25.14 27.11 -21.98
C GLY A 171 24.41 27.61 -23.21
N SER A 172 23.76 26.70 -23.96
CA SER A 172 23.19 26.98 -25.29
C SER A 172 21.95 27.88 -25.30
N SER A 173 21.54 28.44 -24.15
CA SER A 173 20.51 29.49 -24.04
C SER A 173 19.17 29.15 -24.70
N TRP A 174 18.79 27.87 -24.73
CA TRP A 174 17.48 27.42 -25.22
C TRP A 174 16.81 26.50 -24.22
N ALA A 175 15.47 26.46 -24.27
CA ALA A 175 14.64 25.61 -23.43
C ALA A 175 13.55 24.92 -24.26
N ARG A 176 13.23 23.66 -23.93
CA ARG A 176 12.15 22.90 -24.56
C ARG A 176 10.85 23.04 -23.76
N PRO A 177 9.68 23.05 -24.42
CA PRO A 177 8.39 23.00 -23.74
C PRO A 177 8.24 21.69 -22.96
N GLY A 178 7.69 21.79 -21.74
CA GLY A 178 7.47 20.67 -20.84
C GLY A 178 8.56 20.52 -19.79
N THR A 179 8.33 19.57 -18.88
CA THR A 179 9.24 19.23 -17.79
C THR A 179 10.51 18.54 -18.32
N CYS A 180 11.63 18.63 -17.60
CA CYS A 180 12.88 17.95 -17.99
C CYS A 180 12.81 16.42 -17.96
N GLY A 181 11.73 15.84 -17.44
CA GLY A 181 11.58 14.40 -17.27
C GLY A 181 12.56 13.84 -16.23
N SER A 182 12.65 12.52 -16.12
CA SER A 182 13.56 11.87 -15.17
C SER A 182 14.51 10.89 -15.85
N SER A 183 15.81 11.05 -15.63
CA SER A 183 16.85 10.14 -16.15
C SER A 183 16.82 8.73 -15.54
N CYS A 184 16.01 8.51 -14.49
CA CYS A 184 15.86 7.22 -13.80
C CYS A 184 14.64 6.41 -14.25
N GLY A 185 14.19 6.60 -15.49
CA GLY A 185 13.14 5.77 -16.08
C GLY A 185 13.44 4.26 -16.08
N HIS A 186 14.71 3.86 -15.99
CA HIS A 186 15.14 2.45 -15.88
C HIS A 186 14.78 1.81 -14.52
N LEU A 187 14.64 2.61 -13.45
CA LEU A 187 14.25 2.15 -12.11
C LEU A 187 12.76 1.82 -11.99
N LEU A 188 11.95 2.20 -12.98
CA LEU A 188 10.52 1.93 -12.98
C LEU A 188 10.19 0.44 -13.02
N TRP A 189 10.85 -0.32 -13.91
CA TRP A 189 10.61 -1.75 -14.05
C TRP A 189 10.94 -2.56 -12.79
N PRO A 190 12.12 -2.41 -12.16
CA PRO A 190 12.39 -3.10 -10.90
C PRO A 190 11.42 -2.66 -9.78
N PHE A 191 10.99 -1.39 -9.76
CA PHE A 191 9.97 -0.92 -8.82
C PHE A 191 8.63 -1.66 -9.02
N VAL A 192 8.13 -1.74 -10.27
CA VAL A 192 6.86 -2.41 -10.59
C VAL A 192 6.92 -3.90 -10.28
N VAL A 193 8.03 -4.58 -10.61
CA VAL A 193 8.22 -6.01 -10.29
C VAL A 193 8.19 -6.24 -8.78
N LEU A 194 8.92 -5.42 -8.01
CA LEU A 194 9.00 -5.57 -6.56
C LEU A 194 7.68 -5.21 -5.87
N LEU A 195 6.98 -4.18 -6.36
CA LEU A 195 5.64 -3.82 -5.90
C LEU A 195 4.62 -4.92 -6.23
N GLY A 196 4.70 -5.51 -7.42
CA GLY A 196 3.89 -6.64 -7.85
C GLY A 196 4.12 -7.87 -6.97
N LEU A 197 5.38 -8.21 -6.69
CA LEU A 197 5.75 -9.29 -5.76
C LEU A 197 5.19 -9.04 -4.35
N THR A 198 5.34 -7.82 -3.85
CA THR A 198 4.79 -7.42 -2.54
C THR A 198 3.27 -7.56 -2.51
N SER A 199 2.59 -7.12 -3.58
CA SER A 199 1.14 -7.24 -3.74
C SER A 199 0.68 -8.69 -3.80
N PHE A 200 1.42 -9.55 -4.50
CA PHE A 200 1.20 -11.00 -4.55
C PHE A 200 1.29 -11.64 -3.17
N ILE A 201 2.38 -11.38 -2.42
CA ILE A 201 2.59 -11.94 -1.08
C ILE A 201 1.52 -11.45 -0.08
N ALA A 202 1.20 -10.15 -0.12
CA ALA A 202 0.13 -9.59 0.71
C ALA A 202 -1.22 -10.26 0.42
N SER A 203 -1.55 -10.41 -0.85
CA SER A 203 -2.80 -11.03 -1.31
C SER A 203 -2.87 -12.52 -0.99
N PHE A 204 -1.73 -13.22 -1.00
CA PHE A 204 -1.63 -14.61 -0.58
C PHE A 204 -2.03 -14.83 0.88
N SER A 205 -1.76 -13.86 1.76
CA SER A 205 -2.15 -13.93 3.17
C SER A 205 -3.65 -13.66 3.44
N GLN A 206 -4.38 -13.11 2.47
CA GLN A 206 -5.81 -12.75 2.62
C GLN A 206 -6.68 -13.97 2.91
N THR A 207 -6.61 -14.99 2.05
CA THR A 207 -7.45 -16.20 2.19
C THR A 207 -7.20 -16.97 3.50
N PRO A 208 -5.95 -17.25 3.89
CA PRO A 208 -5.66 -17.87 5.19
C PRO A 208 -6.17 -17.05 6.38
N SER A 209 -6.07 -15.72 6.33
CA SER A 209 -6.55 -14.83 7.39
C SER A 209 -8.07 -14.84 7.52
N TYR A 210 -8.78 -14.82 6.39
CA TYR A 210 -10.24 -14.92 6.38
C TYR A 210 -10.72 -16.27 6.93
N MET A 211 -10.04 -17.36 6.56
CA MET A 211 -10.33 -18.69 7.10
C MET A 211 -10.05 -18.80 8.61
N LEU A 212 -9.07 -18.05 9.13
CA LEU A 212 -8.78 -17.99 10.57
C LEU A 212 -9.96 -17.40 11.35
N ILE A 213 -10.60 -16.35 10.82
CA ILE A 213 -11.82 -15.76 11.39
C ILE A 213 -12.94 -16.79 11.42
N LEU A 214 -13.22 -17.44 10.28
CA LEU A 214 -14.31 -18.41 10.20
C LEU A 214 -14.12 -19.65 11.10
N ARG A 215 -12.88 -20.03 11.40
CA ARG A 215 -12.57 -21.18 12.28
C ARG A 215 -12.52 -20.83 13.77
N THR A 216 -12.46 -19.55 14.12
CA THR A 216 -12.36 -19.08 15.52
C THR A 216 -13.70 -18.59 16.09
N VAL A 217 -14.72 -18.49 15.24
CA VAL A 217 -16.07 -18.07 15.59
C VAL A 217 -17.04 -19.25 15.52
N ASP A 218 -17.99 -19.29 16.45
CA ASP A 218 -19.03 -20.31 16.49
C ASP A 218 -19.86 -20.32 15.20
N PRO A 219 -20.30 -21.49 14.69
CA PRO A 219 -21.03 -21.59 13.43
C PRO A 219 -22.26 -20.68 13.31
N LYS A 220 -22.94 -20.40 14.44
CA LYS A 220 -24.13 -19.54 14.52
C LYS A 220 -23.81 -18.05 14.32
N ASP A 221 -22.57 -17.63 14.60
CA ASP A 221 -22.17 -16.22 14.65
C ASP A 221 -21.31 -15.80 13.45
N LYS A 222 -21.02 -16.72 12.50
CA LYS A 222 -20.12 -16.46 11.36
C LYS A 222 -20.56 -15.28 10.50
N SER A 223 -21.82 -15.24 10.08
CA SER A 223 -22.34 -14.17 9.22
C SER A 223 -22.26 -12.81 9.94
N PHE A 224 -22.54 -12.80 11.25
CA PHE A 224 -22.41 -11.60 12.07
C PHE A 224 -20.95 -11.13 12.16
N ALA A 225 -20.02 -12.04 12.45
CA ALA A 225 -18.60 -11.73 12.56
C ALA A 225 -17.99 -11.22 11.24
N VAL A 226 -18.42 -11.76 10.10
CA VAL A 226 -18.01 -11.25 8.78
C VAL A 226 -18.60 -9.86 8.53
N GLY A 227 -19.86 -9.62 8.91
CA GLY A 227 -20.47 -8.29 8.84
C GLY A 227 -19.69 -7.23 9.63
N VAL A 228 -19.32 -7.54 10.88
CA VAL A 228 -18.50 -6.66 11.72
C VAL A 228 -17.12 -6.41 11.12
N GLN A 229 -16.47 -7.44 10.55
CA GLN A 229 -15.18 -7.29 9.88
C GLN A 229 -15.25 -6.27 8.73
N TYR A 230 -16.24 -6.38 7.83
CA TYR A 230 -16.38 -5.46 6.71
C TYR A 230 -16.75 -4.04 7.14
N MET A 231 -17.55 -3.90 8.21
CA MET A 231 -17.82 -2.60 8.81
C MET A 231 -16.51 -1.95 9.29
N LEU A 232 -15.67 -2.71 10.01
CA LEU A 232 -14.37 -2.22 10.49
C LEU A 232 -13.43 -1.87 9.34
N PHE A 233 -13.42 -2.64 8.24
CA PHE A 233 -12.65 -2.27 7.05
C PHE A 233 -13.10 -0.92 6.49
N ARG A 234 -14.41 -0.69 6.39
CA ARG A 234 -14.94 0.58 5.87
C ARG A 234 -14.55 1.75 6.75
N VAL A 235 -14.78 1.64 8.06
CA VAL A 235 -14.60 2.76 9.01
C VAL A 235 -13.13 3.01 9.34
N LEU A 236 -12.31 1.97 9.49
CA LEU A 236 -10.92 2.10 9.98
C LEU A 236 -9.87 2.03 8.87
N ALA A 237 -10.21 1.54 7.67
CA ALA A 237 -9.26 1.39 6.58
C ALA A 237 -9.64 2.22 5.35
N PHE A 238 -10.78 1.94 4.72
CA PHE A 238 -11.12 2.55 3.43
C PHE A 238 -11.48 4.04 3.52
N MET A 239 -12.10 4.48 4.62
CA MET A 239 -12.35 5.91 4.84
C MET A 239 -11.10 6.69 5.23
N PRO A 240 -10.36 6.33 6.30
CA PRO A 240 -9.21 7.10 6.73
C PRO A 240 -7.95 6.85 5.90
N GLY A 241 -7.83 5.71 5.21
CA GLY A 241 -6.64 5.33 4.44
C GLY A 241 -6.27 6.36 3.36
N PRO A 242 -7.15 6.65 2.39
CA PRO A 242 -6.88 7.67 1.37
C PRO A 242 -6.66 9.06 1.97
N VAL A 243 -7.39 9.43 3.03
CA VAL A 243 -7.22 10.73 3.70
C VAL A 243 -5.82 10.84 4.31
N LEU A 244 -5.36 9.79 5.00
CA LEU A 244 -4.02 9.75 5.60
C LEU A 244 -2.92 9.81 4.54
N TYR A 245 -3.03 9.00 3.48
CA TYR A 245 -2.08 9.04 2.37
C TYR A 245 -2.08 10.40 1.65
N GLY A 246 -3.24 11.00 1.43
CA GLY A 246 -3.38 12.33 0.85
C GLY A 246 -2.70 13.40 1.69
N ALA A 247 -2.96 13.42 3.00
CA ALA A 247 -2.31 14.35 3.93
C ALA A 247 -0.78 14.17 3.93
N VAL A 248 -0.30 12.92 3.92
CA VAL A 248 1.13 12.61 3.83
C VAL A 248 1.73 13.14 2.52
N ILE A 249 1.05 12.99 1.38
CA ILE A 249 1.50 13.54 0.09
C ILE A 249 1.58 15.07 0.14
N ASP A 250 0.58 15.71 0.72
CA ASP A 250 0.53 17.17 0.80
C ASP A 250 1.67 17.74 1.66
N THR A 251 2.13 17.00 2.66
CA THR A 251 3.28 17.40 3.50
C THR A 251 4.63 17.44 2.76
N THR A 252 4.71 16.89 1.55
CA THR A 252 5.93 16.90 0.73
C THR A 252 5.87 17.89 -0.41
N CYS A 253 4.82 18.72 -0.45
CA CYS A 253 4.69 19.77 -1.44
C CYS A 253 5.76 20.87 -1.27
N ILE A 254 6.47 21.19 -2.35
CA ILE A 254 7.43 22.30 -2.39
C ILE A 254 6.86 23.54 -3.10
N LEU A 255 5.96 23.36 -4.06
CA LEU A 255 5.23 24.46 -4.71
C LEU A 255 3.75 24.15 -4.86
N TRP A 256 2.92 24.91 -4.16
CA TRP A 256 1.47 24.87 -4.28
C TRP A 256 1.00 25.64 -5.51
N GLY A 257 0.06 25.06 -6.26
CA GLY A 257 -0.65 25.80 -7.29
C GLY A 257 -1.60 26.83 -6.68
N LYS A 258 -1.77 27.95 -7.38
CA LYS A 258 -2.74 28.99 -7.05
C LYS A 258 -3.59 29.27 -8.28
N LYS A 259 -4.91 29.34 -8.10
CA LYS A 259 -5.84 29.82 -9.12
C LYS A 259 -6.84 30.76 -8.45
N CYS A 260 -6.95 31.99 -8.94
CA CYS A 260 -7.83 33.02 -8.38
C CYS A 260 -7.61 33.23 -6.88
N GLY A 261 -6.35 33.32 -6.43
CA GLY A 261 -5.99 33.48 -5.02
C GLY A 261 -6.26 32.26 -4.12
N LYS A 262 -6.82 31.16 -4.64
CA LYS A 262 -7.06 29.92 -3.88
C LYS A 262 -5.98 28.88 -4.18
N GLN A 263 -5.54 28.20 -3.12
CA GLN A 263 -4.61 27.09 -3.22
C GLN A 263 -5.25 25.89 -3.92
N THR A 264 -4.55 25.31 -4.89
CA THR A 264 -4.99 24.14 -5.67
C THR A 264 -4.08 22.94 -5.42
N SER A 265 -4.07 21.95 -6.31
CA SER A 265 -3.12 20.85 -6.25
C SER A 265 -1.67 21.34 -6.27
N CYS A 266 -0.82 20.65 -5.53
CA CYS A 266 0.60 20.92 -5.55
C CYS A 266 1.25 20.55 -6.91
N HIS A 267 2.05 21.47 -7.45
CA HIS A 267 2.75 21.33 -8.74
C HIS A 267 4.02 20.49 -8.60
N TYR A 268 4.84 20.81 -7.61
CA TYR A 268 6.12 20.16 -7.35
C TYR A 268 6.19 19.59 -5.95
N TYR A 269 6.72 18.36 -5.84
CA TYR A 269 6.93 17.66 -4.58
C TYR A 269 8.43 17.38 -4.41
N ASP A 270 8.89 17.40 -3.17
CA ASP A 270 10.18 16.82 -2.80
C ASP A 270 10.05 15.30 -2.97
N LEU A 271 10.66 14.74 -4.01
CA LEU A 271 10.49 13.34 -4.41
C LEU A 271 11.13 12.38 -3.40
N ASP A 272 12.24 12.78 -2.78
CA ASP A 272 12.94 11.96 -1.80
C ASP A 272 12.09 11.79 -0.53
N THR A 273 11.57 12.91 -0.01
CA THR A 273 10.67 12.91 1.13
C THR A 273 9.33 12.24 0.78
N PHE A 274 8.81 12.48 -0.42
CA PHE A 274 7.58 11.86 -0.91
C PHE A 274 7.69 10.33 -0.91
N ARG A 275 8.77 9.77 -1.50
CA ARG A 275 9.05 8.33 -1.47
C ARG A 275 9.09 7.78 -0.05
N HIS A 276 9.89 8.38 0.82
CA HIS A 276 10.06 7.86 2.18
C HIS A 276 8.79 7.94 3.01
N ARG A 277 7.99 9.00 2.90
CA ARG A 277 6.74 9.10 3.67
C ARG A 277 5.63 8.21 3.09
N PHE A 278 5.46 8.18 1.76
CA PHE A 278 4.42 7.40 1.09
C PHE A 278 4.63 5.89 1.26
N LEU A 279 5.82 5.40 0.92
CA LEU A 279 6.16 3.97 1.08
C LEU A 279 6.49 3.63 2.53
N GLY A 280 6.94 4.59 3.34
CA GLY A 280 7.12 4.39 4.77
C GLY A 280 5.80 4.10 5.47
N LEU A 281 4.73 4.81 5.10
CA LEU A 281 3.38 4.54 5.60
C LEU A 281 2.89 3.13 5.20
N MET A 282 3.23 2.67 4.00
CA MET A 282 2.98 1.28 3.58
C MET A 282 3.69 0.28 4.52
N VAL A 283 4.97 0.49 4.83
CA VAL A 283 5.72 -0.37 5.76
C VAL A 283 5.13 -0.32 7.17
N VAL A 284 4.69 0.85 7.65
CA VAL A 284 4.02 0.99 8.96
C VAL A 284 2.78 0.11 9.06
N PHE A 285 1.92 0.11 8.05
CA PHE A 285 0.74 -0.77 8.03
C PHE A 285 1.13 -2.27 7.98
N ILE A 286 2.16 -2.64 7.23
CA ILE A 286 2.69 -4.02 7.22
C ILE A 286 3.19 -4.43 8.62
N CYS A 287 3.93 -3.54 9.30
CA CYS A 287 4.39 -3.76 10.66
C CYS A 287 3.23 -3.88 11.67
N GLY A 288 2.18 -3.06 11.51
CA GLY A 288 0.96 -3.16 12.31
C GLY A 288 0.26 -4.51 12.14
N ALA A 289 0.14 -5.00 10.90
CA ALA A 289 -0.39 -6.33 10.60
C ALA A 289 0.49 -7.45 11.18
N LEU A 290 1.82 -7.32 11.06
CA LEU A 290 2.78 -8.28 11.61
C LEU A 290 2.65 -8.38 13.13
N LEU A 291 2.59 -7.24 13.82
CA LEU A 291 2.41 -7.19 15.27
C LEU A 291 1.13 -7.90 15.69
N CYS A 292 0.01 -7.65 14.99
CA CYS A 292 -1.26 -8.30 15.27
C CYS A 292 -1.20 -9.84 15.09
N PHE A 293 -0.52 -10.34 14.04
CA PHE A 293 -0.34 -11.78 13.85
C PHE A 293 0.61 -12.39 14.90
N LEU A 294 1.68 -11.70 15.28
CA LEU A 294 2.57 -12.13 16.36
C LEU A 294 1.83 -12.23 17.69
N LEU A 295 1.03 -11.22 18.04
CA LEU A 295 0.17 -11.25 19.22
C LEU A 295 -0.85 -12.41 19.15
N THR A 296 -1.40 -12.69 17.96
CA THR A 296 -2.29 -13.84 17.75
C THR A 296 -1.58 -15.16 18.06
N ILE A 297 -0.34 -15.34 17.60
CA ILE A 297 0.48 -16.52 17.93
C ILE A 297 0.69 -16.62 19.45
N LEU A 298 1.01 -15.52 20.12
CA LEU A 298 1.22 -15.50 21.57
C LEU A 298 -0.05 -15.91 22.34
N VAL A 299 -1.21 -15.38 21.95
CA VAL A 299 -2.50 -15.73 22.56
C VAL A 299 -2.85 -17.21 22.32
N LEU A 300 -2.61 -17.73 21.11
CA LEU A 300 -2.82 -19.14 20.79
C LEU A 300 -1.91 -20.06 21.61
N ARG A 301 -0.62 -19.69 21.78
CA ARG A 301 0.33 -20.44 22.61
C ARG A 301 -0.05 -20.46 24.08
N ARG A 302 -0.48 -19.32 24.64
CA ARG A 302 -0.94 -19.24 26.04
C ARG A 302 -2.16 -20.13 26.29
N LYS A 303 -3.14 -20.15 25.39
CA LYS A 303 -4.30 -21.03 25.50
C LYS A 303 -3.90 -22.51 25.42
N ALA A 304 -2.98 -22.88 24.52
CA ALA A 304 -2.49 -24.26 24.42
C ALA A 304 -1.76 -24.71 25.70
N GLY A 305 -0.96 -23.84 26.34
CA GLY A 305 -0.30 -24.15 27.61
C GLY A 305 -1.26 -24.22 28.81
N THR A 306 -2.36 -23.46 28.79
CA THR A 306 -3.37 -23.48 29.86
C THR A 306 -4.18 -24.77 29.87
N TYR A 307 -4.42 -25.39 28.70
CA TYR A 307 -5.06 -26.70 28.60
C TYR A 307 -4.14 -27.88 29.06
N GLN A 308 -2.84 -27.63 29.27
CA GLN A 308 -1.87 -28.65 29.71
C GLN A 308 -1.62 -28.70 31.23
N LEU A 309 -2.25 -27.84 32.05
CA LEU A 309 -2.34 -28.03 33.51
C LEU A 309 -3.82 -27.98 33.92
N PRO A 310 -4.39 -29.03 34.55
CA PRO A 310 -3.83 -29.71 35.73
C PRO A 310 -4.02 -31.25 35.79
N SER A 311 -3.00 -31.98 36.29
CA SER A 311 -3.20 -33.18 37.15
C SER A 311 -1.87 -33.68 37.74
N GLY A 312 -1.33 -32.89 38.66
CA GLY A 312 -0.48 -33.44 39.73
C GLY A 312 -1.38 -33.94 40.86
N THR A 313 -2.03 -35.09 40.71
CA THR A 313 -2.51 -35.90 41.85
C THR A 313 -2.67 -37.36 41.41
N LYS A 314 -2.05 -38.25 42.19
CA LYS A 314 -2.08 -39.71 42.02
C LYS A 314 -3.51 -40.23 41.95
N GLY A 315 -3.82 -41.07 40.96
CA GLY A 315 -5.04 -41.87 40.88
C GLY A 315 -4.91 -42.88 39.75
N GLY A 316 -5.05 -44.17 40.06
CA GLY A 316 -4.76 -45.30 39.19
C GLY A 316 -5.61 -45.39 37.93
N TYR A 317 -5.12 -46.22 37.02
CA TYR A 317 -5.70 -46.53 35.72
C TYR A 317 -7.02 -47.30 35.90
N GLU A 318 -8.11 -46.83 35.26
CA GLU A 318 -9.24 -47.69 34.87
C GLU A 318 -9.49 -47.55 33.37
N LEU A 319 -9.46 -48.71 32.70
CA LEU A 319 -9.78 -48.90 31.28
C LEU A 319 -11.30 -49.02 31.14
N VAL A 320 -11.91 -48.20 30.29
CA VAL A 320 -13.29 -48.45 29.83
C VAL A 320 -13.26 -48.76 28.34
N GLY A 321 -13.16 -50.05 28.05
CA GLY A 321 -13.48 -50.62 26.76
C GLY A 321 -14.97 -50.96 26.68
N GLY A 322 -15.58 -50.57 25.55
CA GLY A 322 -16.64 -51.31 24.87
C GLY A 322 -17.95 -51.59 25.60
N GLN A 323 -19.01 -50.85 25.24
CA GLN A 323 -20.37 -51.38 25.07
C GLN A 323 -21.24 -50.31 24.41
N ASN A 324 -21.63 -50.55 23.14
CA ASN A 324 -22.94 -50.20 22.57
C ASN A 324 -22.94 -50.52 21.07
N ALA A 325 -22.99 -51.80 20.75
CA ALA A 325 -23.34 -52.30 19.43
C ALA A 325 -23.98 -53.69 19.53
N GLN A 326 -24.97 -53.88 20.41
CA GLN A 326 -25.83 -55.07 20.35
C GLN A 326 -27.11 -54.93 21.19
N GLU A 327 -27.99 -54.00 20.82
CA GLU A 327 -29.42 -54.14 21.19
C GLU A 327 -30.32 -53.44 20.17
N LYS A 328 -30.41 -54.05 18.98
CA LYS A 328 -31.54 -53.82 18.05
C LYS A 328 -31.76 -55.05 17.17
N LYS A 329 -32.02 -56.20 17.82
CA LYS A 329 -32.53 -57.40 17.13
C LYS A 329 -33.17 -58.38 18.14
N SER A 330 -34.28 -57.99 18.77
CA SER A 330 -35.22 -58.95 19.36
C SER A 330 -36.58 -58.29 19.65
N ASP A 331 -37.27 -57.88 18.60
CA ASP A 331 -38.71 -57.58 18.63
C ASP A 331 -39.40 -58.39 17.54
N ARG A 332 -39.60 -59.70 17.79
CA ARG A 332 -40.77 -60.48 17.32
C ARG A 332 -40.78 -61.93 17.83
N VAL A 333 -41.92 -62.31 18.43
CA VAL A 333 -42.45 -63.67 18.73
C VAL A 333 -41.84 -64.29 20.00
N THR A 334 -42.56 -64.60 21.09
CA THR A 334 -43.91 -65.19 21.22
C THR A 334 -44.52 -64.91 22.61
N THR A 335 -45.75 -64.41 22.66
CA THR A 335 -46.87 -65.04 23.38
C THR A 335 -48.15 -64.67 22.65
#